data_AF-A0A3P6G0Q5-F1
#
_entry.id   AF-A0A3P6G0Q5-F1
#
_cell.length_a   1.000
_cell.length_b   1.000
_cell.length_c   1.000
_cell.angle_alpha   90.00
_cell.angle_beta   90.00
_cell.angle_gamma   90.00
#
_symmetry.space_group_name_H-M   'P 1'
#
loop_
_entity.id
_entity.type
_entity.pdbx_description
1 polymer ?
#
loop_
_entity_poly.entity_id
_entity_poly.type
_entity_poly.pdbx_seq_one_letter_code
_entity_poly.pdbx_strand_id
1 'polypeptide(L)'
;MAMIADEQRGVYEQILDAFLNDSGRVFFLYGYGGTGKTFVYRALSSAIRSRGMIVLNIASSGIAALLLEGGRTAHSRFGIPIDLRRIQYFARKWSQDQIVQN
;
A
#
# COMPACT_ATOMS: atom_id res chain seq x y z
N MET A 1 -2.36 6.05 21.28
CA MET A 1 -1.19 5.26 20.83
C MET A 1 -1.72 3.93 20.31
N ALA A 2 -1.66 3.63 19.01
CA ALA A 2 -2.15 2.34 18.51
C ALA A 2 -1.16 1.24 18.93
N MET A 3 -1.60 0.29 19.75
CA MET A 3 -0.81 -0.89 20.10
C MET A 3 -0.71 -1.81 18.89
N ILE A 4 0.49 -2.28 18.59
CA ILE A 4 0.71 -3.33 17.60
C ILE A 4 0.19 -4.65 18.17
N ALA A 5 -0.65 -5.37 17.42
CA ALA A 5 -1.05 -6.73 17.81
C ALA A 5 0.15 -7.67 17.67
N ASP A 6 0.21 -8.76 18.45
CA ASP A 6 1.37 -9.66 18.45
C ASP A 6 1.64 -10.28 17.08
N GLU A 7 0.59 -10.59 16.30
CA GLU A 7 0.74 -11.06 14.92
C GLU A 7 1.37 -9.99 14.01
N GLN A 8 0.94 -8.74 14.13
CA GLN A 8 1.49 -7.63 13.35
C GLN A 8 2.95 -7.36 13.74
N ARG A 9 3.30 -7.51 15.02
CA ARG A 9 4.67 -7.41 15.52
C ARG A 9 5.54 -8.50 14.91
N GLY A 10 5.08 -9.76 14.90
CA GLY A 10 5.83 -10.87 14.31
C GLY A 10 6.16 -10.65 12.83
N VAL A 11 5.18 -10.20 12.04
CA VAL A 11 5.40 -9.87 10.61
C VAL A 11 6.35 -8.67 10.47
N TYR A 12 6.15 -7.61 11.27
CA TYR A 12 7.02 -6.44 11.26
C TYR A 12 8.49 -6.81 11.52
N GLU A 13 8.74 -7.61 12.56
CA GLU A 13 10.09 -8.05 12.93
C GLU A 13 10.71 -8.92 11.85
N GLN A 14 9.95 -9.86 11.28
CA GLN A 14 10.44 -10.72 10.20
C GLN A 14 10.87 -9.92 8.96
N ILE A 15 10.07 -8.95 8.54
CA ILE A 15 10.38 -8.12 7.36
C ILE A 15 11.55 -7.19 7.66
N LEU A 16 11.57 -6.57 8.85
CA LEU A 16 12.65 -5.67 9.24
C LEU A 16 13.99 -6.42 9.34
N ASP A 17 14.01 -7.59 9.96
CA ASP A 17 15.21 -8.43 10.06
C ASP A 17 15.71 -8.84 8.67
N ALA A 18 14.83 -9.31 7.80
CA ALA A 18 15.18 -9.65 6.42
C ALA A 18 15.79 -8.48 5.64
N PHE A 19 15.29 -7.26 5.87
CA PHE A 19 15.80 -6.04 5.27
C PHE A 19 17.17 -5.64 5.85
N LEU A 20 17.35 -5.70 7.17
CA LEU A 20 18.61 -5.35 7.83
C LEU A 20 19.75 -6.33 7.53
N ASN A 21 19.42 -7.60 7.30
CA ASN A 21 20.37 -8.64 6.92
C ASN A 21 20.62 -8.70 5.39
N ASP A 22 20.14 -7.71 4.63
CA ASP A 22 20.28 -7.60 3.17
C ASP A 22 19.93 -8.91 2.41
N SER A 23 18.92 -9.63 2.92
CA SER A 23 18.60 -10.97 2.42
C SER A 23 17.85 -11.00 1.09
N GLY A 24 17.55 -9.83 0.50
CA GLY A 24 16.91 -9.69 -0.81
C GLY A 24 15.59 -10.47 -0.96
N ARG A 25 14.55 -10.11 -0.19
CA ARG A 25 13.27 -10.85 -0.15
C ARG A 25 12.07 -10.04 -0.63
N VAL A 26 11.07 -10.74 -1.15
CA VAL A 26 9.74 -10.19 -1.49
C VAL A 26 8.71 -10.77 -0.53
N PHE A 27 7.90 -9.91 0.09
CA PHE A 27 6.88 -10.28 1.05
C PHE A 27 5.49 -9.90 0.54
N PHE A 28 4.49 -10.74 0.83
CA PHE A 28 3.08 -10.44 0.60
C PHE A 28 2.32 -10.51 1.93
N LEU A 29 1.96 -9.36 2.48
CA LEU A 29 1.17 -9.28 3.70
C LEU A 29 -0.33 -9.41 3.39
N TYR A 30 -0.87 -10.59 3.70
CA TYR A 30 -2.29 -10.90 3.54
C TYR A 30 -3.08 -10.69 4.84
N GLY A 31 -4.37 -10.37 4.72
CA GLY A 31 -5.30 -10.27 5.85
C GLY A 31 -6.61 -9.62 5.46
N TYR A 32 -7.68 -9.88 6.23
CA TYR A 32 -9.00 -9.31 5.98
C TYR A 32 -9.05 -7.77 6.07
N GLY A 33 -10.14 -7.18 5.60
CA GLY A 33 -10.40 -5.75 5.82
C GLY A 33 -10.33 -5.41 7.31
N GLY A 34 -9.76 -4.25 7.66
CA GLY A 34 -9.67 -3.80 9.06
C GLY A 34 -8.52 -4.39 9.89
N THR A 35 -7.73 -5.34 9.40
CA THR A 35 -6.63 -5.98 10.18
C THR A 35 -5.37 -5.13 10.35
N GLY A 36 -5.42 -3.83 10.03
CA GLY A 36 -4.30 -2.91 10.27
C GLY A 36 -3.07 -3.11 9.37
N LYS A 37 -3.18 -3.75 8.19
CA LYS A 37 -2.04 -3.90 7.24
C LYS A 37 -1.33 -2.58 6.92
N THR A 38 -2.10 -1.51 6.71
CA THR A 38 -1.55 -0.17 6.48
C THR A 38 -0.71 0.32 7.65
N PHE A 39 -1.05 -0.04 8.88
CA PHE A 39 -0.26 0.31 10.06
C PHE A 39 1.12 -0.37 10.02
N VAL A 40 1.18 -1.66 9.67
CA VAL A 40 2.45 -2.38 9.51
C VAL A 40 3.34 -1.73 8.45
N TYR A 41 2.80 -1.40 7.27
CA TYR A 41 3.56 -0.71 6.22
C TYR A 41 4.08 0.66 6.66
N ARG A 42 3.27 1.44 7.39
CA ARG A 42 3.70 2.72 7.96
C ARG A 42 4.85 2.54 8.97
N ALA A 43 4.71 1.59 9.89
CA ALA A 43 5.73 1.31 10.89
C ALA A 43 7.06 0.91 10.25
N LEU A 44 7.02 -0.01 9.27
CA LEU A 44 8.21 -0.41 8.50
C LEU A 44 8.86 0.78 7.78
N SER A 45 8.05 1.56 7.05
CA SER A 45 8.56 2.73 6.33
C SER A 45 9.22 3.73 7.27
N SER A 46 8.61 4.02 8.41
CA SER A 46 9.17 4.96 9.39
C SER A 46 10.44 4.42 10.06
N ALA A 47 10.47 3.13 10.42
CA ALA A 47 11.64 2.50 11.03
C ALA A 47 12.85 2.39 10.10
N ILE A 48 12.62 2.19 8.80
CA ILE A 48 13.70 2.16 7.81
C ILE A 48 14.19 3.59 7.52
N ARG A 49 13.27 4.55 7.35
CA ARG A 49 13.64 5.95 7.11
C ARG A 49 14.36 6.60 8.29
N SER A 50 14.00 6.26 9.53
CA SER A 50 14.68 6.78 10.72
C SER A 50 16.15 6.36 10.80
N ARG A 51 16.54 5.30 10.07
CA ARG A 51 17.92 4.84 9.91
C ARG A 51 18.64 5.49 8.72
N GLY A 52 18.05 6.51 8.09
CA GLY A 52 18.62 7.20 6.92
C GLY A 52 18.49 6.45 5.60
N MET A 53 17.72 5.35 5.55
CA MET A 53 17.54 4.54 4.35
C MET A 53 16.33 4.98 3.52
N ILE A 54 16.34 4.62 2.24
CA ILE A 54 15.32 5.03 1.27
C ILE A 54 14.18 4.02 1.23
N VAL A 55 12.93 4.51 1.39
CA VAL A 55 11.71 3.72 1.22
C VAL A 55 10.80 4.36 0.20
N LEU A 56 10.39 3.58 -0.81
CA LEU A 56 9.45 3.98 -1.84
C LEU A 56 8.05 3.44 -1.51
N ASN A 57 7.21 4.29 -0.91
CA ASN A 57 5.82 3.95 -0.64
C ASN A 57 4.98 4.12 -1.92
N ILE A 58 4.43 3.01 -2.41
CA ILE A 58 3.68 2.97 -3.67
C ILE A 58 2.35 2.27 -3.44
N ALA A 59 1.27 2.87 -3.94
CA ALA A 59 -0.07 2.31 -3.85
C ALA A 59 -0.76 2.27 -5.23
N SER A 60 -1.82 1.46 -5.36
CA SER A 60 -2.64 1.44 -6.58
C SER A 60 -3.59 2.63 -6.65
N SER A 61 -4.18 3.02 -5.52
CA SER A 61 -5.13 4.13 -5.39
C SER A 61 -4.52 5.36 -4.73
N GLY A 62 -5.02 6.55 -5.08
CA GLY A 62 -4.62 7.82 -4.46
C GLY A 62 -4.90 7.84 -2.96
N ILE A 63 -6.05 7.35 -2.51
CA ILE A 63 -6.40 7.31 -1.07
C ILE A 63 -5.42 6.43 -0.29
N ALA A 64 -5.06 5.26 -0.84
CA ALA A 64 -4.07 4.39 -0.21
C ALA A 64 -2.67 5.03 -0.18
N ALA A 65 -2.29 5.79 -1.20
CA ALA A 65 -1.03 6.53 -1.22
C ALA A 65 -0.97 7.59 -0.10
N LEU A 66 -2.08 8.29 0.18
CA LEU A 66 -2.16 9.31 1.24
C LEU A 66 -1.95 8.74 2.65
N LEU A 67 -2.26 7.46 2.86
CA LEU A 67 -2.07 6.81 4.16
C LEU A 67 -0.61 6.46 4.44
N LEU A 68 0.26 6.55 3.44
CA LEU A 68 1.69 6.30 3.57
C LEU A 68 2.45 7.61 3.40
N GLU A 69 3.41 7.86 4.29
CA GLU A 69 4.21 9.08 4.22
C GLU A 69 5.02 9.12 2.90
N GLY A 70 4.90 10.23 2.15
CA GLY A 70 5.51 10.37 0.83
C GLY A 70 4.98 9.38 -0.21
N GLY A 71 3.84 8.73 0.06
CA GLY A 71 3.22 7.76 -0.82
C GLY A 71 2.81 8.36 -2.16
N ARG A 72 3.01 7.60 -3.23
CA ARG A 72 2.54 7.94 -4.58
C ARG A 72 1.80 6.76 -5.20
N THR A 73 0.96 7.03 -6.19
CA THR A 73 0.38 5.94 -6.96
C THR A 73 1.44 5.32 -7.86
N ALA A 74 1.30 4.03 -8.20
CA ALA A 74 2.20 3.38 -9.16
C ALA A 74 2.26 4.15 -10.49
N HIS A 75 1.12 4.68 -10.94
CA HIS A 75 1.00 5.53 -12.11
C HIS A 75 1.92 6.76 -12.04
N SER A 76 1.86 7.54 -10.96
CA SER A 76 2.67 8.75 -10.84
C SER A 76 4.12 8.49 -10.47
N ARG A 77 4.43 7.37 -9.80
CA ARG A 77 5.81 7.02 -9.43
C ARG A 77 6.61 6.47 -10.60
N PHE A 78 6.00 5.64 -11.44
CA PHE A 78 6.66 4.96 -12.55
C PHE A 78 6.31 5.54 -13.92
N GLY A 79 5.46 6.56 -13.98
CA GLY A 79 5.03 7.15 -15.25
C GLY A 79 4.17 6.22 -16.09
N ILE A 80 3.42 5.29 -15.46
CA ILE A 80 2.56 4.34 -16.18
C ILE A 80 1.42 5.14 -16.83
N PRO A 81 1.26 5.10 -18.16
CA PRO A 81 0.21 5.83 -18.84
C PRO A 81 -1.17 5.41 -18.35
N ILE A 82 -2.05 6.38 -18.16
CA ILE A 82 -3.43 6.14 -17.80
C ILE A 82 -4.25 6.06 -19.09
N ASP A 83 -4.87 4.90 -19.33
CA ASP A 83 -5.82 4.74 -20.43
C ASP A 83 -7.18 5.38 -20.08
N LEU A 84 -7.33 6.64 -20.46
CA LEU A 84 -8.56 7.42 -20.24
C LEU A 84 -9.78 6.78 -20.90
N ARG A 85 -9.62 6.10 -22.04
CA ARG A 85 -10.75 5.43 -22.71
C ARG A 85 -11.27 4.29 -21.87
N ARG A 86 -10.36 3.49 -21.31
CA ARG A 86 -10.71 2.40 -20.40
C ARG A 86 -11.37 2.91 -19.12
N ILE A 87 -10.86 3.99 -18.52
CA ILE A 87 -11.49 4.61 -17.33
C ILE A 87 -12.90 5.10 -17.66
N GLN A 88 -13.08 5.82 -18.77
CA GLN A 88 -14.39 6.31 -19.20
C GLN A 88 -15.37 5.17 -19.47
N TYR A 89 -14.91 4.10 -20.12
CA TYR A 89 -15.73 2.90 -20.34
C TYR A 89 -16.23 2.31 -19.01
N PHE A 90 -15.33 2.11 -18.03
CA PHE A 90 -15.71 1.59 -16.73
C PHE A 90 -16.62 2.54 -15.96
N ALA A 91 -16.36 3.84 -15.99
CA ALA A 91 -17.20 4.84 -15.32
C ALA A 91 -18.63 4.86 -15.90
N ARG A 92 -18.75 4.80 -17.24
CA ARG A 92 -20.06 4.72 -17.91
C ARG A 92 -20.78 3.41 -17.60
N LYS A 93 -20.07 2.29 -17.63
CA LYS A 93 -20.63 0.98 -17.30
C LYS A 93 -21.14 0.96 -15.85
N TRP A 94 -20.33 1.41 -14.89
CA TRP A 94 -20.74 1.55 -13.49
C TRP A 94 -21.97 2.45 -13.33
N SER A 95 -22.02 3.58 -14.03
CA SER A 95 -23.19 4.45 -14.00
C SER A 95 -24.44 3.78 -14.56
N GLN A 96 -24.33 2.98 -15.63
CA GLN A 96 -25.46 2.26 -16.19
C GLN A 96 -25.92 1.15 -15.24
N ASP A 97 -25.00 0.36 -14.69
CA ASP A 97 -25.30 -0.73 -13.76
C ASP A 97 -26.04 -0.24 -12.50
N GLN A 98 -25.78 1.00 -12.04
CA GLN A 98 -26.51 1.63 -10.93
C GLN A 98 -27.93 2.12 -11.32
N ILE A 99 -28.16 2.43 -12.60
CA ILE A 99 -29.48 2.84 -13.10
C ILE A 99 -30.39 1.63 -13.30
N VAL A 100 -29.84 0.44 -13.61
CA VAL A 100 -30.64 -0.79 -13.79
C VAL A 100 -31.02 -1.47 -12.47
N GLN A 101 -30.45 -1.04 -11.34
CA GLN A 101 -30.71 -1.61 -10.01
C GLN A 101 -31.69 -0.80 -9.13
N ASN A 102 -32.32 0.25 -9.68
CA ASN A 102 -33.35 1.05 -8.99
C ASN A 102 -34.69 0.99 -9.73
#